data_AF-A0A6P7GVZ2-F1
#
_entry.id   AF-A0A6P7GVZ2-F1
#
_cell.length_a   1.000
_cell.length_b   1.000
_cell.length_c   1.000
_cell.angle_alpha   90.00
_cell.angle_beta   90.00
_cell.angle_gamma   90.00
#
_symmetry.space_group_name_H-M   'P 1'
#
loop_
_entity.id
_entity.type
_entity.pdbx_description
1 polymer ?
#
loop_
_entity_poly.entity_id
_entity_poly.type
_entity_poly.pdbx_seq_one_letter_code
_entity_poly.pdbx_strand_id
1 'polypeptide(L)'
;MSQEQNVPSQKNDELASELKRLHIMRGNCKSQITKFKTYLDKEKSKNNPDFAQLEIRLSKSEPLFQAFDDIQIQIECLETSNDVANQNERLEFEDSYFSIVSESQAILNKSTDQQVANASISSNPNSSNAPTHHVKLPSISLPYFDGSFDQFLFYKDTFQALVHNDKSIPDINKFHYLLSHGIY
;
A
#
# COMPACT_ATOMS: atom_id res chain seq x y z
N MET A 1 -2.27 -24.18 -52.70
CA MET A 1 -3.29 -24.52 -51.70
C MET A 1 -2.61 -25.22 -50.54
N SER A 2 -3.10 -24.99 -49.32
CA SER A 2 -2.68 -25.63 -48.06
C SER A 2 -1.57 -24.95 -47.28
N GLN A 3 -1.88 -23.79 -46.71
CA GLN A 3 -1.32 -23.34 -45.42
C GLN A 3 -2.46 -22.72 -44.60
N GLU A 4 -3.35 -23.54 -44.08
CA GLU A 4 -4.41 -23.03 -43.19
C GLU A 4 -4.95 -24.17 -42.33
N GLN A 5 -4.20 -24.60 -41.30
CA GLN A 5 -4.78 -25.49 -40.27
C GLN A 5 -4.01 -25.63 -38.93
N ASN A 6 -2.91 -24.91 -38.65
CA ASN A 6 -2.12 -25.11 -37.41
C ASN A 6 -2.20 -23.99 -36.34
N VAL A 7 -3.06 -22.98 -36.53
CA VAL A 7 -3.08 -21.77 -35.67
C VAL A 7 -3.85 -21.94 -34.34
N PRO A 8 -4.97 -22.68 -34.25
CA PRO A 8 -5.76 -22.75 -33.00
C PRO A 8 -5.07 -23.47 -31.83
N SER A 9 -4.28 -24.53 -32.09
CA SER A 9 -3.60 -25.29 -31.04
C SER A 9 -2.47 -24.50 -30.38
N GLN A 10 -1.66 -23.79 -31.17
CA GLN A 10 -0.56 -22.96 -30.62
C GLN A 10 -1.08 -21.83 -29.72
N LYS A 11 -2.19 -21.19 -30.09
CA LYS A 11 -2.78 -20.11 -29.28
C LYS A 11 -3.30 -20.61 -27.93
N ASN A 12 -3.86 -21.81 -27.89
CA ASN A 12 -4.33 -22.41 -26.63
C ASN A 12 -3.16 -22.81 -25.71
N ASP A 13 -2.07 -23.33 -26.28
CA ASP A 13 -0.85 -23.67 -25.52
C ASP A 13 -0.16 -22.42 -24.92
N GLU A 14 -0.20 -21.31 -25.65
CA GLU A 14 0.32 -20.01 -25.20
C GLU A 14 -0.51 -19.44 -24.03
N LEU A 15 -1.84 -19.46 -24.14
CA LEU A 15 -2.75 -19.04 -23.06
C LEU A 15 -2.57 -19.87 -21.80
N ALA A 16 -2.43 -21.19 -21.92
CA ALA A 16 -2.19 -22.07 -20.78
C ALA A 16 -0.84 -21.81 -20.10
N SER A 17 0.20 -21.51 -20.90
CA SER A 17 1.52 -21.17 -20.39
C SER A 17 1.52 -19.83 -19.64
N GLU A 18 0.80 -18.85 -20.18
CA GLU A 18 0.65 -17.53 -19.55
C GLU A 18 -0.15 -17.61 -18.25
N LEU A 19 -1.26 -18.34 -18.23
CA LEU A 19 -2.06 -18.54 -17.03
C LEU A 19 -1.23 -19.18 -15.90
N LYS A 20 -0.42 -20.20 -16.23
CA LYS A 20 0.52 -20.82 -15.28
C LYS A 20 1.52 -19.82 -14.72
N ARG A 21 2.07 -18.93 -15.57
CA ARG A 21 3.00 -17.88 -15.15
C ARG A 21 2.33 -16.91 -14.17
N LEU A 22 1.10 -16.49 -14.47
CA LEU A 22 0.34 -15.57 -13.62
C LEU A 22 0.04 -16.16 -12.24
N HIS A 23 -0.38 -17.43 -12.15
CA HIS A 23 -0.57 -18.08 -10.85
C HIS A 23 0.71 -18.15 -10.01
N ILE A 24 1.87 -18.39 -10.64
CA ILE A 24 3.17 -18.37 -9.95
C ILE A 24 3.46 -16.97 -9.39
N MET A 25 3.22 -15.93 -10.20
CA MET A 25 3.44 -14.53 -9.77
C MET A 25 2.48 -14.13 -8.64
N ARG A 26 1.20 -14.54 -8.71
CA ARG A 26 0.22 -14.35 -7.62
C ARG A 26 0.71 -15.02 -6.34
N GLY A 27 1.16 -16.27 -6.44
CA GLY A 27 1.74 -17.01 -5.32
C GLY A 27 2.97 -16.33 -4.69
N ASN A 28 3.81 -15.69 -5.51
CA ASN A 28 4.95 -14.92 -5.02
C ASN A 28 4.52 -13.68 -4.22
N CYS A 29 3.49 -12.95 -4.67
CA CYS A 29 2.93 -11.82 -3.93
C CYS A 29 2.39 -12.29 -2.57
N LYS A 30 1.57 -13.35 -2.55
CA LYS A 30 1.05 -13.96 -1.32
C LYS A 30 2.18 -14.38 -0.38
N SER A 31 3.22 -15.04 -0.89
CA SER A 31 4.37 -15.48 -0.08
C SER A 31 5.09 -14.31 0.60
N GLN A 32 5.23 -13.16 -0.09
CA GLN A 32 5.85 -11.98 0.51
C GLN A 32 5.00 -11.41 1.66
N ILE A 33 3.69 -11.34 1.48
CA ILE A 33 2.74 -10.94 2.53
C ILE A 33 2.80 -11.91 3.73
N THR A 34 2.80 -13.22 3.51
CA THR A 34 2.93 -14.23 4.58
C THR A 34 4.25 -14.10 5.34
N LYS A 35 5.37 -13.87 4.62
CA LYS A 35 6.68 -13.65 5.25
C LYS A 35 6.67 -12.38 6.11
N PHE A 36 6.00 -11.32 5.65
CA PHE A 36 5.85 -10.11 6.44
C PHE A 36 4.99 -10.36 7.68
N LYS A 37 3.84 -11.02 7.57
CA LYS A 37 3.02 -11.44 8.72
C LYS A 37 3.83 -12.19 9.76
N THR A 38 4.60 -13.18 9.32
CA THR A 38 5.44 -14.00 10.21
C THR A 38 6.48 -13.16 10.96
N TYR A 39 7.04 -12.13 10.30
CA TYR A 39 7.94 -11.19 10.94
C TYR A 39 7.20 -10.30 11.95
N LEU A 40 6.07 -9.72 11.54
CA LEU A 40 5.24 -8.85 12.36
C LEU A 40 4.78 -9.55 13.64
N ASP A 41 4.34 -10.80 13.56
CA ASP A 41 3.91 -11.57 14.74
C ASP A 41 5.04 -11.80 15.75
N LYS A 42 6.27 -11.98 15.26
CA LYS A 42 7.45 -12.04 16.13
C LYS A 42 7.70 -10.70 16.81
N GLU A 43 7.64 -9.60 16.06
CA GLU A 43 7.86 -8.25 16.61
C GLU A 43 6.80 -7.86 17.64
N LYS A 44 5.53 -8.21 17.43
CA LYS A 44 4.42 -7.93 18.36
C LYS A 44 4.65 -8.49 19.77
N SER A 45 5.37 -9.61 19.88
CA SER A 45 5.64 -10.24 21.16
C SER A 45 6.79 -9.60 21.94
N LYS A 46 7.54 -8.66 21.33
CA LYS A 46 8.69 -8.01 21.94
C LYS A 46 8.28 -6.73 22.67
N ASN A 47 8.94 -6.47 23.80
CA ASN A 47 8.82 -5.19 24.51
C ASN A 47 9.38 -4.01 23.70
N ASN A 48 10.38 -4.25 22.85
CA ASN A 48 10.98 -3.25 21.97
C ASN A 48 11.11 -3.82 20.55
N PRO A 49 10.09 -3.65 19.69
CA PRO A 49 10.12 -4.03 18.28
C PRO A 49 11.23 -3.33 17.51
N ASP A 50 11.75 -3.97 16.45
CA ASP A 50 12.65 -3.30 15.50
C ASP A 50 11.83 -2.40 14.54
N PHE A 51 11.57 -1.17 14.97
CA PHE A 51 10.76 -0.21 14.24
C PHE A 51 11.32 0.12 12.84
N ALA A 52 12.64 0.19 12.70
CA ALA A 52 13.28 0.51 11.42
C ALA A 52 13.07 -0.61 10.39
N GLN A 53 13.26 -1.87 10.78
CA GLN A 53 12.97 -2.99 9.88
C GLN A 53 11.47 -3.12 9.57
N LEU A 54 10.61 -2.83 10.55
CA LEU A 54 9.16 -2.85 10.36
C LEU A 54 8.72 -1.81 9.33
N GLU A 55 9.23 -0.58 9.41
CA GLU A 55 8.97 0.49 8.44
C GLU A 55 9.44 0.13 7.03
N ILE A 56 10.66 -0.41 6.90
CA ILE A 56 11.20 -0.86 5.59
C ILE A 56 10.32 -1.95 4.98
N ARG A 57 9.85 -2.90 5.79
CA ARG A 57 9.01 -4.00 5.32
C ARG A 57 7.61 -3.52 4.94
N LEU A 58 7.05 -2.58 5.69
CA LEU A 58 5.78 -1.93 5.37
C LEU A 58 5.86 -1.25 4.01
N SER A 59 6.86 -0.39 3.81
CA SER A 59 7.08 0.30 2.52
C SER A 59 7.29 -0.69 1.36
N LYS A 60 8.02 -1.78 1.58
CA LYS A 60 8.19 -2.83 0.55
C LYS A 60 6.90 -3.62 0.27
N SER A 61 5.94 -3.62 1.18
CA SER A 61 4.67 -4.32 0.99
C SER A 61 3.65 -3.51 0.18
N GLU A 62 3.73 -2.18 0.21
CA GLU A 62 2.82 -1.28 -0.53
C GLU A 62 2.62 -1.62 -2.01
N PRO A 63 3.68 -1.82 -2.83
CA PRO A 63 3.50 -2.14 -4.25
C PRO A 63 2.93 -3.54 -4.50
N LEU A 64 2.92 -4.42 -3.49
CA LEU A 64 2.41 -5.79 -3.66
C LEU A 64 0.91 -5.84 -3.86
N PHE A 65 0.17 -4.84 -3.34
CA PHE A 65 -1.27 -4.78 -3.53
C PHE A 65 -1.62 -4.59 -5.01
N GLN A 66 -1.07 -3.56 -5.64
CA GLN A 66 -1.30 -3.30 -7.07
C GLN A 66 -0.77 -4.44 -7.93
N ALA A 67 0.42 -4.97 -7.62
CA ALA A 67 0.97 -6.09 -8.36
C ALA A 67 0.05 -7.32 -8.31
N PHE A 68 -0.52 -7.65 -7.14
CA PHE A 68 -1.49 -8.73 -7.01
C PHE A 68 -2.76 -8.44 -7.80
N ASP A 69 -3.32 -7.22 -7.69
CA ASP A 69 -4.54 -6.82 -8.39
C ASP A 69 -4.38 -6.95 -9.91
N ASP A 70 -3.29 -6.42 -10.47
CA ASP A 70 -2.99 -6.50 -11.90
C ASP A 70 -2.86 -7.96 -12.39
N ILE A 71 -2.21 -8.82 -11.58
CA ILE A 71 -2.07 -10.25 -11.90
C ILE A 71 -3.44 -10.94 -11.84
N GLN A 72 -4.24 -10.64 -10.82
CA GLN A 72 -5.53 -11.27 -10.59
C GLN A 72 -6.54 -10.88 -11.68
N ILE A 73 -6.55 -9.61 -12.12
CA ILE A 73 -7.34 -9.16 -13.29
C ILE A 73 -6.95 -9.94 -14.55
N GLN A 74 -5.65 -10.14 -14.79
CA GLN A 74 -5.19 -10.92 -15.95
C GLN A 74 -5.66 -12.38 -15.89
N ILE A 75 -5.63 -12.99 -14.71
CA ILE A 75 -6.16 -14.35 -14.50
C ILE A 75 -7.66 -14.39 -14.80
N GLU A 76 -8.44 -13.46 -14.23
CA GLU A 76 -9.90 -13.36 -14.41
C GLU A 76 -10.35 -13.05 -15.84
N CYS A 77 -9.44 -12.48 -16.65
CA CYS A 77 -9.65 -12.24 -18.07
C CYS A 77 -9.36 -13.49 -18.92
N LEU A 78 -8.42 -14.35 -18.48
CA LEU A 78 -8.03 -15.58 -19.18
C LEU A 78 -8.93 -16.76 -18.79
N GLU A 79 -9.34 -16.84 -17.53
CA GLU A 79 -10.31 -17.79 -17.00
C GLU A 79 -11.70 -17.18 -17.15
N THR A 80 -12.61 -17.82 -17.91
CA THR A 80 -13.95 -17.26 -18.16
C THR A 80 -14.65 -16.86 -16.86
N SER A 81 -15.02 -15.58 -16.78
CA SER A 81 -15.25 -14.84 -15.54
C SER A 81 -16.54 -15.24 -14.82
N ASN A 82 -16.47 -16.24 -13.93
CA ASN A 82 -17.39 -16.40 -12.78
C ASN A 82 -16.87 -17.42 -11.75
N ASP A 83 -15.57 -17.41 -11.45
CA ASP A 83 -14.99 -18.37 -10.51
C ASP A 83 -15.05 -17.83 -9.07
N VAL A 84 -15.84 -18.48 -8.22
CA VAL A 84 -15.90 -18.23 -6.77
C VAL A 84 -14.51 -18.35 -6.15
N ALA A 85 -13.64 -19.19 -6.69
CA ALA A 85 -12.26 -19.32 -6.21
C ALA A 85 -11.44 -18.03 -6.43
N ASN A 86 -11.62 -17.34 -7.56
CA ASN A 86 -10.94 -16.07 -7.84
C ASN A 86 -11.42 -14.94 -6.91
N GLN A 87 -12.73 -14.90 -6.62
CA GLN A 87 -13.28 -13.96 -5.63
C GLN A 87 -12.73 -14.24 -4.22
N ASN A 88 -12.70 -15.51 -3.80
CA ASN A 88 -12.12 -15.89 -2.51
C ASN A 88 -10.63 -15.56 -2.44
N GLU A 89 -9.88 -15.78 -3.52
CA GLU A 89 -8.45 -15.45 -3.58
C GLU A 89 -8.19 -13.95 -3.38
N ARG A 90 -9.03 -13.08 -3.96
CA ARG A 90 -8.98 -11.63 -3.69
C ARG A 90 -9.22 -11.32 -2.23
N LEU A 91 -10.34 -11.80 -1.69
CA LEU A 91 -10.73 -11.52 -0.31
C LEU A 91 -9.65 -11.97 0.68
N GLU A 92 -9.12 -13.19 0.53
CA GLU A 92 -8.06 -13.71 1.39
C GLU A 92 -6.78 -12.86 1.34
N PHE A 93 -6.40 -12.39 0.14
CA PHE A 93 -5.22 -11.55 -0.01
C PHE A 93 -5.44 -10.15 0.59
N GLU A 94 -6.57 -9.52 0.29
CA GLU A 94 -6.93 -8.19 0.78
C GLU A 94 -7.02 -8.16 2.30
N ASP A 95 -7.75 -9.10 2.91
CA ASP A 95 -7.87 -9.22 4.36
C ASP A 95 -6.50 -9.39 5.02
N SER A 96 -5.65 -10.27 4.45
CA SER A 96 -4.29 -10.48 4.96
C SER A 96 -3.45 -9.20 4.85
N TYR A 97 -3.47 -8.56 3.69
CA TYR A 97 -2.72 -7.34 3.41
C TYR A 97 -3.13 -6.20 4.35
N PHE A 98 -4.42 -5.88 4.42
CA PHE A 98 -4.92 -4.78 5.26
C PHE A 98 -4.71 -5.04 6.75
N SER A 99 -4.88 -6.29 7.20
CA SER A 99 -4.54 -6.68 8.58
C SER A 99 -3.07 -6.40 8.88
N ILE A 100 -2.14 -6.81 8.01
CA ILE A 100 -0.70 -6.61 8.23
C ILE A 100 -0.32 -5.13 8.21
N VAL A 101 -0.83 -4.37 7.24
CA VAL A 101 -0.53 -2.94 7.09
C VAL A 101 -1.02 -2.16 8.30
N SER A 102 -2.29 -2.35 8.69
CA SER A 102 -2.90 -1.64 9.83
C SER A 102 -2.21 -1.99 11.15
N GLU A 103 -1.89 -3.26 11.38
CA GLU A 103 -1.16 -3.70 12.57
C GLU A 103 0.27 -3.15 12.62
N SER A 104 0.95 -3.12 11.48
CA SER A 104 2.31 -2.56 11.38
C SER A 104 2.31 -1.06 11.70
N GLN A 105 1.37 -0.31 11.13
CA GLN A 105 1.18 1.11 11.40
C GLN A 105 0.86 1.35 12.88
N ALA A 106 -0.01 0.55 13.48
CA ALA A 106 -0.34 0.68 14.91
C ALA A 106 0.88 0.50 15.83
N ILE A 107 1.82 -0.38 15.48
CA ILE A 107 3.07 -0.55 16.24
C ILE A 107 4.01 0.65 16.04
N LEU A 108 4.16 1.12 14.81
CA LEU A 108 5.02 2.28 14.49
C LEU A 108 4.51 3.57 15.17
N ASN A 109 3.19 3.78 15.20
CA ASN A 109 2.59 4.95 15.83
C ASN A 109 2.79 4.96 17.35
N LYS A 110 2.70 3.80 18.02
CA LYS A 110 2.99 3.68 19.47
C LYS A 110 4.41 4.11 19.83
N SER A 111 5.39 3.87 18.95
CA SER A 111 6.77 4.34 19.15
C SER A 111 6.86 5.87 19.15
N THR A 112 6.16 6.50 18.21
CA THR A 112 6.13 7.95 18.06
C THR A 112 5.52 8.61 19.30
N ASP A 113 4.40 8.08 19.80
CA ASP A 113 3.75 8.60 21.01
C ASP A 113 4.63 8.46 22.27
N GLN A 114 5.35 7.34 22.42
CA GLN A 114 6.29 7.14 23.52
C GLN A 114 7.48 8.11 23.47
N GLN A 115 7.99 8.42 22.27
CA GLN A 115 9.09 9.37 22.11
C GLN A 115 8.66 10.81 22.45
N VAL A 116 7.44 11.21 22.08
CA VAL A 116 6.90 12.55 22.37
C VAL A 116 6.63 12.73 23.88
N ALA A 117 6.12 11.68 24.55
CA ALA A 117 5.90 11.71 26.00
C ALA A 117 7.23 11.86 26.79
N ASN A 118 8.29 11.16 26.38
CA ASN A 118 9.61 11.26 27.04
C ASN A 118 10.32 12.59 26.77
N ALA A 119 10.16 13.19 25.59
CA ALA A 119 10.72 14.51 25.28
C ALA A 119 10.10 15.64 26.11
N SER A 120 8.85 15.47 26.56
CA SER A 120 8.12 16.48 27.33
C SER A 120 8.54 16.58 28.80
N ILE A 121 9.33 15.62 29.32
CA ILE A 121 9.78 15.56 30.73
C ILE A 121 11.21 16.12 30.89
N SER A 122 11.94 16.34 29.80
CA SER A 122 13.34 16.82 29.82
C SER A 122 13.49 18.24 29.27
N SER A 123 12.81 19.22 29.87
CA SER A 123 13.10 20.64 29.60
C SER A 123 14.06 21.18 30.66
N ASN A 124 15.35 20.88 30.53
CA ASN A 124 16.42 21.61 31.20
C ASN A 124 16.89 22.73 30.26
N PRO A 125 16.80 24.02 30.62
CA PRO A 125 17.06 25.12 29.69
C PRO A 125 18.55 25.46 29.72
N ASN A 126 19.40 24.65 29.08
CA ASN A 126 20.75 25.09 28.68
C ASN A 126 21.42 24.01 27.83
N SER A 127 21.33 24.15 26.50
CA SER A 127 22.43 23.94 25.56
C SER A 127 21.87 23.97 24.14
N SER A 128 22.50 24.79 23.31
CA SER A 128 22.35 24.97 21.86
C SER A 128 21.94 23.71 21.08
N ASN A 129 20.76 23.76 20.43
CA ASN A 129 20.21 22.68 19.61
C ASN A 129 20.58 22.83 18.13
N ALA A 130 21.16 21.75 17.59
CA ALA A 130 21.13 21.39 16.19
C ALA A 130 19.66 21.23 15.71
N PRO A 131 19.36 21.41 14.42
CA PRO A 131 17.99 21.38 13.93
C PRO A 131 17.48 19.93 13.90
N THR A 132 16.70 19.54 14.91
CA THR A 132 15.86 18.35 14.83
C THR A 132 14.66 18.68 13.94
N HIS A 133 14.62 18.06 12.75
CA HIS A 133 13.53 18.20 11.79
C HIS A 133 12.29 17.48 12.33
N HIS A 134 11.61 18.09 13.31
CA HIS A 134 10.25 17.72 13.68
C HIS A 134 9.31 18.25 12.61
N VAL A 135 9.10 17.46 11.56
CA VAL A 135 8.04 17.74 10.59
C VAL A 135 6.71 17.38 11.26
N LYS A 136 6.20 18.31 12.08
CA LYS A 136 4.75 18.41 12.28
C LYS A 136 4.18 18.68 10.89
N LEU A 137 3.45 17.69 10.36
CA LEU A 137 2.65 17.87 9.17
C LEU A 137 1.74 19.09 9.40
N PRO A 138 1.81 20.14 8.56
CA PRO A 138 0.82 21.19 8.60
C PRO A 138 -0.55 20.52 8.41
N SER A 139 -1.51 20.86 9.25
CA SER A 139 -2.90 20.47 9.03
C SER A 139 -3.39 21.25 7.82
N ILE A 140 -3.09 20.73 6.62
CA ILE A 140 -3.65 21.21 5.37
C ILE A 140 -5.12 20.85 5.43
N SER A 141 -5.96 21.86 5.64
CA SER A 141 -7.42 21.73 5.60
C SER A 141 -7.84 21.65 4.13
N LEU A 142 -7.94 20.44 3.61
CA LEU A 142 -8.56 20.25 2.30
C LEU A 142 -10.09 20.45 2.45
N PRO A 143 -10.73 21.16 1.51
CA PRO A 143 -12.18 21.30 1.50
C PRO A 143 -12.85 19.93 1.31
N TYR A 144 -13.98 19.72 1.98
CA TYR A 144 -14.78 18.50 1.90
C TYR A 144 -15.33 18.31 0.48
N PHE A 145 -15.12 17.13 -0.10
CA PHE A 145 -15.62 16.76 -1.43
C PHE A 145 -16.86 15.87 -1.29
N ASP A 146 -17.98 16.29 -1.86
CA ASP A 146 -19.29 15.62 -1.78
C ASP A 146 -19.61 14.72 -2.98
N GLY A 147 -18.63 14.47 -3.86
CA GLY A 147 -18.82 13.67 -5.07
C GLY A 147 -19.36 14.42 -6.28
N SER A 148 -19.62 15.74 -6.19
CA SER A 148 -20.10 16.52 -7.34
C SER A 148 -19.00 16.81 -8.36
N PHE A 149 -19.30 16.60 -9.65
CA PHE A 149 -18.36 16.83 -10.76
C PHE A 149 -17.85 18.29 -10.82
N ASP A 150 -18.68 19.24 -10.40
CA ASP A 150 -18.33 20.67 -10.38
C ASP A 150 -17.25 21.01 -9.33
N GLN A 151 -17.18 20.24 -8.24
CA GLN A 151 -16.18 20.44 -7.17
C GLN A 151 -14.90 19.64 -7.40
N PHE A 152 -14.91 18.65 -8.29
CA PHE A 152 -13.74 17.81 -8.57
C PHE A 152 -12.58 18.62 -9.15
N LEU A 153 -12.88 19.56 -10.05
CA LEU A 153 -11.86 20.41 -10.66
C LEU A 153 -11.21 21.32 -9.60
N PHE A 154 -12.02 21.90 -8.70
CA PHE A 154 -11.54 22.74 -7.60
C PHE A 154 -10.73 21.95 -6.56
N TYR A 155 -11.19 20.74 -6.20
CA TYR A 155 -10.47 19.83 -5.31
C TYR A 155 -9.11 19.44 -5.90
N LYS A 156 -9.07 19.05 -7.18
CA LYS A 156 -7.86 18.68 -7.89
C LYS A 156 -6.86 19.84 -7.92
N ASP A 157 -7.30 21.04 -8.29
CA ASP A 157 -6.42 22.22 -8.34
C ASP A 157 -5.88 22.58 -6.96
N THR A 158 -6.70 22.47 -5.91
CA THR A 158 -6.31 22.72 -4.52
C THR A 158 -5.31 21.68 -4.01
N PHE A 159 -5.57 20.39 -4.24
CA PHE A 159 -4.65 19.31 -3.90
C PHE A 159 -3.32 19.45 -4.65
N GLN A 160 -3.37 19.83 -5.93
CA GLN A 160 -2.16 20.00 -6.72
C GLN A 160 -1.31 21.19 -6.25
N ALA A 161 -1.94 22.29 -5.84
CA ALA A 161 -1.27 23.46 -5.28
C ALA A 161 -0.69 23.24 -3.88
N LEU A 162 -1.41 22.53 -3.00
CA LEU A 162 -1.04 22.39 -1.58
C LEU A 162 -0.22 21.14 -1.27
N VAL A 163 -0.41 20.06 -2.02
CA VAL A 163 0.17 18.74 -1.70
C VAL A 163 1.10 18.25 -2.80
N HIS A 164 0.68 18.32 -4.07
CA HIS A 164 1.47 17.75 -5.17
C HIS A 164 2.74 18.56 -5.51
N ASN A 165 2.62 19.89 -5.53
CA ASN A 165 3.72 20.81 -5.87
C ASN A 165 4.70 21.07 -4.71
N ASP A 166 4.35 20.66 -3.49
CA ASP A 166 5.27 20.78 -2.36
C ASP A 166 6.29 19.63 -2.38
N LYS A 167 7.55 19.99 -2.65
CA LYS A 167 8.69 19.05 -2.69
C LYS A 167 9.17 18.63 -1.31
N SER A 168 8.70 19.28 -0.24
CA SER A 168 9.00 18.90 1.14
C SER A 168 8.12 17.74 1.63
N ILE A 169 7.04 17.43 0.90
CA ILE A 169 6.14 16.32 1.20
C ILE A 169 6.59 15.08 0.40
N PRO A 170 6.96 13.97 1.06
CA PRO A 170 7.26 12.71 0.39
C PRO A 170 6.03 12.21 -0.39
N ASP A 171 6.25 11.57 -1.55
CA ASP A 171 5.16 11.16 -2.44
C ASP A 171 4.15 10.21 -1.77
N ILE A 172 4.62 9.39 -0.82
CA ILE A 172 3.76 8.53 0.01
C ILE A 172 2.79 9.35 0.89
N ASN A 173 3.25 10.46 1.47
CA ASN A 173 2.40 11.34 2.28
C ASN A 173 1.36 12.03 1.40
N LYS A 174 1.70 12.35 0.13
CA LYS A 174 0.72 12.90 -0.83
C LYS A 174 -0.41 11.90 -1.11
N PHE A 175 -0.07 10.62 -1.26
CA PHE A 175 -1.06 9.55 -1.42
C PHE A 175 -1.97 9.42 -0.19
N HIS A 176 -1.42 9.51 1.02
CA HIS A 176 -2.22 9.54 2.25
C HIS A 176 -3.18 10.73 2.33
N TYR A 177 -2.76 11.92 1.90
CA TYR A 177 -3.65 13.08 1.83
C TYR A 177 -4.80 12.88 0.83
N LEU A 178 -4.52 12.22 -0.29
CA LEU A 178 -5.52 11.90 -1.30
C LEU A 178 -6.55 10.92 -0.77
N LEU A 179 -6.13 9.84 -0.11
CA LEU A 179 -7.05 8.85 0.47
C LEU A 179 -7.85 9.40 1.67
N SER A 180 -7.26 10.27 2.47
CA SER A 180 -7.94 10.83 3.65
C SER A 180 -9.02 11.86 3.32
N HIS A 181 -8.96 12.51 2.15
CA HIS A 181 -9.89 13.60 1.77
C HIS A 181 -10.59 13.35 0.42
N GLY A 182 -10.21 12.30 -0.29
CA GLY A 182 -10.77 11.90 -1.56
C GLY A 182 -11.68 10.68 -1.38
N ILE A 183 -12.98 10.97 -1.29
CA ILE A 183 -14.09 10.09 -1.66
C ILE A 183 -14.57 9.09 -0.58
N TYR A 184 -15.81 9.31 -0.13
CA TYR A 184 -16.79 8.27 0.20
C TYR A 184 -17.90 8.31 -0.86
#